data_AF-A0A6A4UQ74-F1
#
_entry.id   AF-A0A6A4UQ74-F1
#
_cell.length_a   1.000
_cell.length_b   1.000
_cell.length_c   1.000
_cell.angle_alpha   90.00
_cell.angle_beta   90.00
_cell.angle_gamma   90.00
#
_symmetry.space_group_name_H-M   'P 1'
#
loop_
_entity.id
_entity.type
_entity.pdbx_description
1 polymer ?
#
loop_
_entity_poly.entity_id
_entity_poly.type
_entity_poly.pdbx_seq_one_letter_code
_entity_poly.pdbx_strand_id
1 'polypeptide(L)'
;MLRLATMLALVASPGLALLSPYYDSAEKITTILQDSAVAAALRQAPIGAVSNTDSFPDGADEWTVRTQDCDLVLRLNAVAPEGTGKITYSVEISTHCP
;
A
#
# COMPACT_ATOMS: atom_id res chain seq x y z
N MET A 1 -33.58 -36.12 -12.12
CA MET A 1 -33.51 -34.64 -12.14
C MET A 1 -33.00 -34.09 -10.81
N LEU A 2 -31.81 -34.51 -10.35
CA LEU A 2 -31.28 -34.07 -9.05
C LEU A 2 -29.74 -34.22 -9.00
N ARG A 3 -29.02 -33.64 -9.96
CA ARG A 3 -27.55 -33.64 -9.97
C ARG A 3 -26.91 -32.28 -10.33
N LEU A 4 -27.70 -31.27 -10.70
CA LEU A 4 -27.18 -29.94 -11.06
C LEU A 4 -27.14 -28.93 -9.88
N ALA A 5 -27.77 -29.23 -8.75
CA ALA A 5 -27.97 -28.23 -7.69
C ALA A 5 -26.77 -28.08 -6.71
N THR A 6 -25.80 -28.99 -6.75
CA THR A 6 -24.75 -29.06 -5.71
C THR A 6 -23.46 -28.32 -6.08
N MET A 7 -23.36 -27.74 -7.27
CA MET A 7 -22.11 -27.17 -7.80
C MET A 7 -22.08 -25.62 -7.81
N LEU A 8 -22.90 -24.97 -6.97
CA LEU A 8 -22.96 -23.49 -6.89
C LEU A 8 -22.48 -22.91 -5.55
N ALA A 9 -21.89 -23.72 -4.66
CA ALA A 9 -21.56 -23.28 -3.29
C ALA A 9 -20.09 -22.90 -3.06
N LEU A 10 -19.22 -22.86 -4.08
CA LEU A 10 -17.76 -22.75 -3.88
C LEU A 10 -17.09 -21.45 -4.34
N VAL A 11 -17.84 -20.37 -4.53
CA VAL A 11 -17.23 -19.05 -4.88
C VAL A 11 -17.75 -17.91 -4.01
N ALA A 12 -18.08 -18.21 -2.76
CA ALA A 12 -18.05 -17.18 -1.72
C ALA A 12 -16.58 -16.97 -1.31
N SER A 13 -15.76 -16.44 -2.22
CA SER A 13 -14.52 -15.80 -1.80
C SER A 13 -14.94 -14.75 -0.77
N PRO A 14 -14.39 -14.75 0.47
CA PRO A 14 -14.62 -13.64 1.36
C PRO A 14 -14.27 -12.39 0.56
N GLY A 15 -15.21 -11.47 0.46
CA GLY A 15 -15.00 -10.18 -0.16
C GLY A 15 -13.98 -9.45 0.68
N LEU A 16 -12.69 -9.80 0.52
CA LEU A 16 -11.61 -8.88 0.70
C LEU A 16 -12.04 -7.71 -0.17
N ALA A 17 -12.44 -6.63 0.48
CA ALA A 17 -12.86 -5.42 -0.19
C ALA A 17 -11.61 -4.90 -0.90
N LEU A 18 -11.34 -5.47 -2.08
CA LEU A 18 -10.33 -5.01 -3.00
C LEU A 18 -10.82 -3.62 -3.36
N LEU A 19 -10.25 -2.62 -2.69
CA LEU A 19 -10.53 -1.23 -2.99
C LEU A 19 -10.29 -1.02 -4.47
N SER A 20 -11.04 -0.09 -5.07
CA SER A 20 -10.67 0.33 -6.42
C SER A 20 -9.22 0.83 -6.40
N PRO A 21 -8.47 0.74 -7.52
CA PRO A 21 -7.08 1.18 -7.56
C PRO A 21 -6.87 2.61 -7.05
N TYR A 22 -7.88 3.48 -7.24
CA TYR A 22 -7.89 4.84 -6.70
C TYR A 22 -7.89 4.86 -5.17
N TYR A 23 -8.84 4.17 -4.53
CA TYR A 23 -8.93 4.15 -3.06
C TYR A 23 -7.74 3.42 -2.42
N ASP A 24 -7.21 2.42 -3.11
CA ASP A 24 -6.01 1.72 -2.70
C ASP A 24 -4.78 2.63 -2.72
N SER A 25 -4.59 3.40 -3.82
CA SER A 25 -3.53 4.39 -3.91
C SER A 25 -3.69 5.50 -2.86
N ALA A 26 -4.92 5.93 -2.59
CA ALA A 26 -5.21 6.92 -1.56
C ALA A 26 -4.85 6.42 -0.15
N GLU A 27 -5.12 5.14 0.15
CA GLU A 27 -4.69 4.52 1.40
C GLU A 27 -3.16 4.52 1.52
N LYS A 28 -2.46 4.05 0.48
CA LYS A 28 -0.99 4.01 0.44
C LYS A 28 -0.37 5.39 0.67
N ILE A 29 -0.84 6.41 -0.04
CA ILE A 29 -0.38 7.80 0.14
C ILE A 29 -0.68 8.29 1.55
N THR A 30 -1.87 8.01 2.08
CA THR A 30 -2.24 8.40 3.45
C THR A 30 -1.33 7.74 4.48
N THR A 31 -1.04 6.45 4.33
CA THR A 31 -0.08 5.73 5.19
C THR A 31 1.29 6.40 5.14
N ILE A 32 1.82 6.70 3.95
CA ILE A 32 3.13 7.37 3.78
C ILE A 32 3.14 8.72 4.49
N LEU A 33 2.11 9.55 4.30
CA LEU A 33 2.05 10.90 4.83
C LEU A 33 1.77 10.96 6.34
N GLN A 34 1.21 9.89 6.93
CA GLN A 34 0.94 9.79 8.37
C GLN A 34 2.07 9.10 9.14
N ASP A 35 3.04 8.50 8.45
CA ASP A 35 4.16 7.81 9.09
C ASP A 35 5.21 8.81 9.60
N SER A 36 5.46 8.78 10.91
CA SER A 36 6.40 9.70 11.56
C SER A 36 7.86 9.40 11.20
N ALA A 37 8.20 8.16 10.87
CA ALA A 37 9.54 7.80 10.41
C ALA A 37 9.80 8.36 9.01
N VAL A 38 8.79 8.39 8.13
CA VAL A 38 8.90 9.09 6.83
C VAL A 38 9.13 10.58 7.05
N ALA A 39 8.33 11.23 7.91
CA ALA A 39 8.50 12.66 8.20
C ALA A 39 9.88 12.98 8.80
N ALA A 40 10.39 12.08 9.66
CA ALA A 40 11.74 12.19 10.23
C ALA A 40 12.85 11.97 9.19
N ALA A 41 12.70 10.97 8.31
CA ALA A 41 13.66 10.68 7.24
C ALA A 41 13.76 11.81 6.23
N LEU A 42 12.65 12.50 5.95
CA LEU A 42 12.62 13.72 5.14
C LEU A 42 13.08 14.97 5.88
N ARG A 43 13.42 14.86 7.17
CA ARG A 43 13.77 16.00 8.05
C ARG A 43 12.72 17.12 8.01
N GLN A 44 11.44 16.75 7.91
CA GLN A 44 10.30 17.69 7.78
C GLN A 44 10.38 18.61 6.55
N ALA A 45 11.14 18.23 5.52
CA ALA A 45 11.21 19.00 4.28
C ALA A 45 9.87 18.98 3.53
N PRO A 46 9.51 20.08 2.82
CA PRO A 46 8.29 20.12 2.02
C PRO A 46 8.28 19.03 0.93
N ILE A 47 7.18 18.29 0.85
CA ILE A 47 6.97 17.24 -0.15
C ILE A 47 6.51 17.89 -1.47
N GLY A 48 7.23 17.63 -2.54
CA GLY A 48 6.86 18.04 -3.90
C GLY A 48 6.02 16.98 -4.63
N ALA A 49 6.30 15.70 -4.41
CA ALA A 49 5.53 14.60 -5.00
C ALA A 49 5.60 13.32 -4.18
N VAL A 50 4.54 12.51 -4.28
CA VAL A 50 4.50 11.11 -3.82
C VAL A 50 4.06 10.29 -5.02
N SER A 51 4.81 9.25 -5.39
CA SER A 51 4.55 8.48 -6.61
C SER A 51 4.86 7.00 -6.40
N ASN A 52 3.98 6.13 -6.91
CA ASN A 52 4.30 4.71 -7.07
C ASN A 52 5.23 4.57 -8.28
N THR A 53 6.46 4.15 -8.04
CA THR A 53 7.51 4.14 -9.07
C THR A 53 7.71 2.78 -9.69
N ASP A 54 7.55 1.71 -8.90
CA ASP A 54 7.71 0.33 -9.35
C ASP A 54 7.07 -0.65 -8.35
N SER A 55 7.35 -1.93 -8.52
CA SER A 55 7.13 -2.99 -7.54
C SER A 55 8.44 -3.76 -7.30
N PHE A 56 8.67 -4.16 -6.05
CA PHE A 56 9.76 -5.05 -5.67
C PHE A 56 9.53 -6.47 -6.23
N PRO A 57 10.58 -7.33 -6.32
CA PRO A 57 10.47 -8.68 -6.86
C PRO A 57 9.46 -9.60 -6.16
N ASP A 58 9.12 -9.29 -4.91
CA ASP A 58 8.11 -10.01 -4.11
C ASP A 58 6.69 -9.44 -4.25
N GLY A 59 6.52 -8.41 -5.08
CA GLY A 59 5.25 -7.75 -5.35
C GLY A 59 4.88 -6.66 -4.34
N ALA A 60 5.75 -6.32 -3.39
CA ALA A 60 5.54 -5.13 -2.57
C ALA A 60 5.70 -3.87 -3.42
N ASP A 61 4.93 -2.82 -3.14
CA ASP A 61 5.01 -1.60 -3.95
C ASP A 61 6.21 -0.75 -3.58
N GLU A 62 6.89 -0.24 -4.59
CA GLU A 62 7.90 0.79 -4.45
C GLU A 62 7.27 2.17 -4.62
N TRP A 63 7.53 3.05 -3.67
CA TRP A 63 7.06 4.43 -3.66
C TRP A 63 8.21 5.38 -3.46
N THR A 64 8.17 6.51 -4.16
CA THR A 64 9.13 7.60 -3.99
C THR A 64 8.42 8.83 -3.45
N VAL A 65 8.95 9.38 -2.35
CA VAL A 65 8.60 10.71 -1.83
C VAL A 65 9.70 11.68 -2.20
N ARG A 66 9.38 12.60 -3.11
CA ARG A 66 10.30 13.62 -3.61
C ARG A 66 10.15 14.91 -2.82
N THR A 67 11.26 15.41 -2.33
CA THR A 67 11.43 16.77 -1.79
C THR A 67 12.33 17.56 -2.73
N GLN A 68 12.68 18.80 -2.38
CA GLN A 68 13.57 19.63 -3.21
C GLN A 68 14.95 18.99 -3.41
N ASP A 69 15.50 18.37 -2.36
CA ASP A 69 16.90 17.94 -2.32
C ASP A 69 17.07 16.42 -2.14
N CYS A 70 15.97 15.67 -2.07
CA CYS A 70 16.00 14.22 -1.84
C CYS A 70 14.82 13.48 -2.46
N ASP A 71 15.11 12.29 -3.00
CA ASP A 71 14.14 11.24 -3.32
C ASP A 71 14.23 10.13 -2.28
N LEU A 72 13.24 10.07 -1.40
CA LEU A 72 13.12 9.01 -0.40
C LEU A 72 12.35 7.84 -1.02
N VAL A 73 13.02 6.70 -1.18
CA VAL A 73 12.42 5.47 -1.71
C VAL A 73 11.94 4.62 -0.53
N LEU A 74 10.71 4.14 -0.66
CA LEU A 74 9.96 3.42 0.34
C LEU A 74 9.44 2.11 -0.25
N ARG A 75 9.38 1.08 0.58
CA ARG A 75 8.65 -0.15 0.32
C ARG A 75 7.37 -0.16 1.14
N LEU A 76 6.23 -0.39 0.49
CA LEU A 76 4.94 -0.54 1.16
C LEU A 76 4.55 -2.02 1.22
N ASN A 77 4.39 -2.52 2.43
CA ASN A 77 3.98 -3.90 2.68
C ASN A 77 2.50 -3.95 3.04
N ALA A 78 1.73 -4.73 2.29
CA ALA A 78 0.32 -4.94 2.57
C ALA A 78 0.12 -5.70 3.90
N VAL A 79 -0.74 -5.19 4.76
CA VAL A 79 -1.11 -5.78 6.04
C VAL A 79 -2.58 -6.20 5.98
N ALA A 80 -2.82 -7.50 6.13
CA ALA A 80 -4.16 -8.04 6.17
C ALA A 80 -4.88 -7.66 7.48
N PRO A 81 -6.18 -7.34 7.45
CA PRO A 81 -6.95 -7.12 8.66
C PRO A 81 -7.12 -8.42 9.45
N GLU A 82 -7.22 -8.33 10.78
CA GLU A 82 -7.47 -9.50 11.65
C GLU A 82 -8.88 -10.10 11.49
N GLY A 83 -9.75 -9.48 10.67
CA GLY A 83 -11.11 -9.92 10.40
C GLY A 83 -11.71 -9.16 9.21
N THR A 84 -13.00 -8.86 9.25
CA THR A 84 -13.64 -8.03 8.21
C THR A 84 -13.04 -6.62 8.22
N GLY A 85 -12.41 -6.23 7.12
CA GLY A 85 -11.78 -4.93 6.98
C GLY A 85 -11.14 -4.75 5.61
N LYS A 86 -10.48 -3.60 5.43
CA LYS A 86 -9.64 -3.32 4.25
C LYS A 86 -8.20 -3.76 4.52
N ILE A 87 -7.43 -3.97 3.45
CA ILE A 87 -5.97 -4.02 3.52
C ILE A 87 -5.45 -2.64 3.95
N THR A 88 -4.49 -2.62 4.85
CA THR A 88 -3.70 -1.42 5.21
C THR A 88 -2.23 -1.67 4.85
N TYR A 89 -1.36 -0.69 5.13
CA TYR A 89 0.04 -0.75 4.72
C TYR A 89 0.97 -0.41 5.88
N SER A 90 2.16 -1.00 5.85
CA SER A 90 3.31 -0.56 6.65
C SER A 90 4.42 -0.04 5.74
N VAL A 91 5.19 0.93 6.23
CA VAL A 91 6.27 1.57 5.48
C VAL A 91 7.62 1.02 5.94
N GLU A 92 8.47 0.71 4.97
CA GLU A 92 9.89 0.41 5.17
C GLU A 92 10.72 1.38 4.33
N ILE A 93 11.64 2.10 4.97
CA ILE A 93 12.49 3.09 4.29
C ILE A 93 13.67 2.39 3.63
N SER A 94 13.83 2.56 2.33
CA SER A 94 14.88 1.89 1.54
C SER A 94 16.09 2.78 1.26
N THR A 95 15.93 4.10 1.23
CA THR A 95 17.02 5.07 1.06
C THR A 95 17.08 6.07 2.21
N HIS A 96 18.21 6.76 2.35
CA HIS A 96 18.37 7.81 3.35
C HIS A 96 18.57 9.15 2.65
N CYS A 97 17.83 10.17 3.10
CA CYS A 97 18.13 11.55 2.74
C CYS A 97 19.34 12.04 3.55
N PRO A 98 20.25 12.81 2.93
CA PRO A 98 21.38 13.42 3.63
C PRO A 98 20.94 14.46 4.65
#